data_AF-E8LZ75-F1
#
_entry.id   AF-E8LZ75-F1
#
_cell.length_a   1.000
_cell.length_b   1.000
_cell.length_c   1.000
_cell.angle_alpha   90.00
_cell.angle_beta   90.00
_cell.angle_gamma   90.00
#
_symmetry.space_group_name_H-M   'P 1'
#
loop_
_entity.id
_entity.type
_entity.pdbx_description
1 polymer ?
#
loop_
_entity_poly.entity_id
_entity_poly.type
_entity_poly.pdbx_seq_one_letter_code
_entity_poly.pdbx_strand_id
1 'polypeptide(L)'
;MLTPLITEDELQALSIPKGSLTLSEMEEIRSHVIHTETFLKQIPWTQDLQDIPHIAGAHHEKIDGSGYPRGLTGQQIPLASQIMTVCDIYDALTASDRPYKNALPNEIAFKILLNEAEKGQLNGDLVKLFIDSKVYLAIQNKQYKNDCNECGNFHHHVCDFDLLDHD
;
A
#
# COMPACT_ATOMS: atom_id res chain seq x y z
N MET A 1 -9.12 43.15 -18.60
CA MET A 1 -8.91 42.03 -17.66
C MET A 1 -7.84 41.14 -18.28
N LEU A 2 -6.76 40.87 -17.55
CA LEU A 2 -5.75 39.91 -18.00
C LEU A 2 -6.31 38.52 -17.70
N THR A 3 -6.49 37.70 -18.73
CA THR A 3 -6.85 36.29 -18.56
C THR A 3 -5.58 35.54 -18.17
N PRO A 4 -5.56 34.79 -17.06
CA PRO A 4 -4.40 33.98 -16.72
C PRO A 4 -4.17 32.93 -17.80
N LEU A 5 -2.88 32.68 -18.11
CA LEU A 5 -2.46 31.72 -19.14
C LEU A 5 -2.63 30.26 -18.71
N ILE A 6 -2.73 30.02 -17.40
CA ILE A 6 -2.91 28.72 -16.77
C ILE A 6 -4.03 28.82 -15.73
N THR A 7 -4.79 27.75 -15.58
CA THR A 7 -5.81 27.59 -14.54
C THR A 7 -5.18 27.31 -13.17
N GLU A 8 -5.96 27.44 -12.09
CA GLU A 8 -5.50 27.09 -10.73
C GLU A 8 -5.14 25.60 -10.62
N ASP A 9 -5.94 24.72 -11.23
CA ASP A 9 -5.68 23.28 -11.26
C ASP A 9 -4.39 22.94 -12.01
N GLU A 10 -4.13 23.58 -13.16
CA GLU A 10 -2.88 23.40 -13.90
C GLU A 10 -1.68 23.93 -13.12
N LEU A 11 -1.82 25.08 -12.43
CA LEU A 11 -0.77 25.60 -11.58
C LEU A 11 -0.47 24.64 -10.42
N GLN A 12 -1.49 24.06 -9.79
CA GLN A 12 -1.33 23.07 -8.73
C GLN A 12 -0.60 21.83 -9.25
N ALA A 13 -1.03 21.27 -10.38
CA ALA A 13 -0.41 20.11 -10.99
C ALA A 13 1.05 20.36 -11.39
N LEU A 14 1.35 21.54 -11.95
CA LEU A 14 2.72 21.92 -12.33
C LEU A 14 3.62 22.26 -11.12
N SER A 15 3.04 22.46 -9.93
CA SER A 15 3.78 22.78 -8.71
C SER A 15 4.12 21.55 -7.86
N ILE A 16 3.78 20.34 -8.32
CA ILE A 16 4.06 19.09 -7.58
C ILE A 16 5.58 18.83 -7.57
N PRO A 17 6.22 18.75 -6.38
CA PRO A 17 7.66 18.57 -6.29
C PRO A 17 8.11 17.13 -6.55
N LYS A 18 7.26 16.14 -6.23
CA LYS A 18 7.54 14.70 -6.36
C LYS A 18 6.26 13.94 -6.67
N GLY A 19 6.35 12.97 -7.59
CA GLY A 19 5.20 12.22 -8.07
C GLY A 19 4.39 12.97 -9.14
N SER A 20 3.19 12.46 -9.45
CA SER A 20 2.33 12.99 -10.51
C SER A 20 0.91 13.32 -10.03
N LEU A 21 0.66 13.22 -8.73
CA LEU A 21 -0.67 13.36 -8.15
C LEU A 21 -0.76 14.64 -7.34
N THR A 22 -1.85 15.36 -7.53
CA THR A 22 -2.27 16.43 -6.63
C THR A 22 -2.66 15.85 -5.27
N LEU A 23 -2.75 16.72 -4.26
CA LEU A 23 -3.16 16.29 -2.91
C LEU A 23 -4.56 15.66 -2.91
N SER A 24 -5.50 16.21 -3.68
CA SER A 24 -6.86 15.67 -3.80
C SER A 24 -6.90 14.30 -4.49
N GLU A 25 -6.09 14.11 -5.54
CA GLU A 25 -5.97 12.80 -6.20
C GLU A 25 -5.33 11.77 -5.26
N MET A 26 -4.32 12.16 -4.47
CA MET A 26 -3.71 11.29 -3.48
C MET A 26 -4.71 10.91 -2.37
N GLU A 27 -5.52 11.86 -1.89
CA GLU A 27 -6.60 11.57 -0.93
C GLU A 27 -7.63 10.60 -1.49
N GLU A 28 -8.01 10.76 -2.76
CA GLU A 28 -8.93 9.85 -3.44
C GLU A 28 -8.36 8.44 -3.56
N ILE A 29 -7.07 8.30 -3.88
CA ILE A 29 -6.39 6.99 -3.89
C ILE A 29 -6.38 6.37 -2.49
N ARG A 30 -6.02 7.13 -1.46
CA ARG A 30 -5.99 6.65 -0.06
C ARG A 30 -7.38 6.24 0.45
N SER A 31 -8.45 6.78 -0.13
CA SER A 31 -9.83 6.46 0.23
C SER A 31 -10.19 4.99 0.00
N HIS A 32 -9.45 4.25 -0.85
CA HIS A 32 -9.74 2.86 -1.18
C HIS A 32 -9.78 1.96 0.07
N VAL A 33 -8.98 2.26 1.10
CA VAL A 33 -8.94 1.51 2.35
C VAL A 33 -10.25 1.68 3.12
N ILE A 34 -10.77 2.91 3.15
CA ILE A 34 -12.05 3.27 3.76
C ILE A 34 -13.21 2.64 3.00
N HIS A 35 -13.18 2.71 1.67
CA HIS A 35 -14.18 2.08 0.81
C HIS A 35 -14.20 0.56 0.99
N THR A 36 -13.03 -0.08 1.03
CA THR A 36 -12.88 -1.52 1.28
C THR A 36 -13.48 -1.90 2.64
N GLU A 37 -13.12 -1.20 3.71
CA GLU A 37 -13.68 -1.45 5.05
C GLU A 37 -15.21 -1.27 5.05
N THR A 38 -15.71 -0.22 4.38
CA THR A 38 -17.15 0.06 4.27
C THR A 38 -17.90 -1.05 3.54
N PHE A 39 -17.36 -1.54 2.43
CA PHE A 39 -17.96 -2.65 1.68
C PHE A 39 -17.94 -3.95 2.47
N LEU A 40 -16.80 -4.28 3.09
CA LEU A 40 -16.66 -5.50 3.88
C LEU A 40 -17.59 -5.50 5.11
N LYS A 41 -17.87 -4.34 5.71
CA LYS A 41 -18.85 -4.23 6.82
C LYS A 41 -20.28 -4.61 6.45
N GLN A 42 -20.63 -4.63 5.15
CA GLN A 42 -21.97 -5.04 4.69
C GLN A 42 -22.14 -6.56 4.65
N ILE A 43 -21.06 -7.32 4.75
CA ILE A 43 -21.09 -8.78 4.72
C ILE A 43 -21.45 -9.32 6.11
N PRO A 44 -22.40 -10.26 6.23
CA PRO A 44 -22.73 -10.89 7.50
C PRO A 44 -21.66 -11.92 7.89
N TRP A 45 -20.57 -11.45 8.49
CA TRP A 45 -19.45 -12.28 8.93
C TRP A 45 -19.85 -13.25 10.05
N THR A 46 -19.19 -14.41 10.07
CA THR A 46 -19.19 -15.27 11.25
C THR A 46 -18.34 -14.65 12.36
N GLN A 47 -18.53 -15.11 13.59
CA GLN A 47 -17.80 -14.62 14.76
C GLN A 47 -16.27 -14.65 14.57
N ASP A 48 -15.76 -15.69 13.90
CA ASP A 48 -14.31 -15.87 13.68
C ASP A 48 -13.72 -14.90 12.62
N LEU A 49 -14.57 -14.28 11.80
CA LEU A 49 -14.16 -13.43 10.68
C LEU A 49 -14.68 -11.98 10.81
N GLN A 50 -15.32 -11.64 11.92
CA GLN A 50 -15.93 -10.32 12.13
C GLN A 50 -14.92 -9.16 12.05
N ASP A 51 -13.64 -9.44 12.31
CA ASP A 51 -12.57 -8.42 12.33
C ASP A 51 -11.98 -8.16 10.94
N ILE A 52 -12.30 -8.96 9.92
CA ILE A 52 -11.79 -8.81 8.55
C ILE A 52 -11.95 -7.39 7.98
N PRO A 53 -13.10 -6.70 8.13
CA PRO A 53 -13.24 -5.33 7.65
C PRO A 53 -12.25 -4.37 8.30
N HIS A 54 -12.00 -4.50 9.60
CA HIS A 54 -11.06 -3.65 10.32
C HIS A 54 -9.60 -3.99 9.94
N ILE A 55 -9.30 -5.28 9.76
CA ILE A 55 -7.98 -5.73 9.34
C ILE A 55 -7.62 -5.15 7.96
N ALA A 56 -8.52 -5.29 6.99
CA ALA A 56 -8.39 -4.70 5.67
C ALA A 56 -8.42 -3.17 5.72
N GLY A 57 -9.20 -2.57 6.62
CA GLY A 57 -9.29 -1.12 6.79
C GLY A 57 -8.04 -0.46 7.41
N ALA A 58 -7.09 -1.25 7.93
CA ALA A 58 -5.93 -0.74 8.67
C ALA A 58 -4.58 -1.17 8.06
N HIS A 59 -4.55 -1.80 6.88
CA HIS A 59 -3.31 -2.33 6.30
C HIS A 59 -2.32 -1.26 5.80
N HIS A 60 -2.73 0.00 5.70
CA HIS A 60 -1.86 1.15 5.43
C HIS A 60 -1.48 1.96 6.68
N GLU A 61 -1.90 1.52 7.87
CA GLU A 61 -1.47 2.15 9.12
C GLU A 61 -0.01 1.79 9.40
N LYS A 62 0.75 2.77 9.92
CA LYS A 62 2.16 2.61 10.31
C LYS A 62 2.29 2.74 11.82
N ILE A 63 3.20 2.00 12.43
CA ILE A 63 3.32 1.92 13.90
C ILE A 63 3.54 3.27 14.57
N ASP A 64 4.26 4.17 13.90
CA ASP A 64 4.55 5.52 14.36
C ASP A 64 3.36 6.50 14.21
N GLY A 65 2.23 6.06 13.63
CA GLY A 65 1.06 6.88 13.35
C GLY A 65 1.15 7.72 12.08
N SER A 66 2.20 7.56 11.27
CA SER A 66 2.34 8.25 9.98
C SER A 66 1.47 7.66 8.86
N GLY A 67 0.85 6.50 9.11
CA GLY A 67 -0.04 5.82 8.17
C GLY A 67 -1.44 6.42 8.11
N TYR A 68 -2.30 5.77 7.35
CA TYR A 68 -3.67 6.21 7.07
C TYR A 68 -4.61 4.98 7.09
N PRO A 69 -5.94 5.16 7.25
CA PRO A 69 -6.70 6.43 7.26
C PRO A 69 -6.85 7.10 8.64
N ARG A 70 -6.58 6.41 9.75
CA ARG A 70 -6.89 6.89 11.11
C ARG A 70 -5.65 7.34 11.90
N GLY A 71 -4.43 7.06 11.42
CA GLY A 71 -3.20 7.40 12.13
C GLY A 71 -3.05 6.58 13.41
N LEU A 72 -3.39 5.29 13.34
CA LEU A 72 -3.30 4.37 14.46
C LEU A 72 -1.83 4.12 14.83
N THR A 73 -1.56 3.86 16.10
CA THR A 73 -0.18 3.63 16.59
C THR A 73 -0.04 2.27 17.25
N GLY A 74 1.12 1.62 17.05
CA GLY A 74 1.51 0.38 17.73
C GLY A 74 0.37 -0.65 17.91
N GLN A 75 -0.05 -0.87 19.16
CA GLN A 75 -1.06 -1.88 19.52
C GLN A 75 -2.48 -1.55 19.07
N GLN A 76 -2.76 -0.31 18.63
CA GLN A 76 -4.06 0.05 18.06
C GLN A 76 -4.25 -0.59 16.68
N ILE A 77 -3.17 -0.91 15.98
CA ILE A 77 -3.19 -1.59 14.69
C ILE A 77 -3.31 -3.09 14.93
N PRO A 78 -4.34 -3.78 14.39
CA PRO A 78 -4.44 -5.24 14.49
C PRO A 78 -3.16 -5.92 14.02
N LEU A 79 -2.72 -6.96 14.72
CA LEU A 79 -1.52 -7.71 14.34
C LEU A 79 -1.60 -8.21 12.90
N ALA A 80 -2.78 -8.69 12.48
CA ALA A 80 -3.01 -9.13 11.11
C ALA A 80 -2.81 -7.99 10.09
N SER A 81 -3.21 -6.75 10.41
CA SER A 81 -2.96 -5.60 9.56
C SER A 81 -1.48 -5.26 9.50
N GLN A 82 -0.75 -5.30 10.63
CA GLN A 82 0.71 -5.09 10.62
C GLN A 82 1.44 -6.13 9.75
N ILE A 83 0.98 -7.39 9.77
CA ILE A 83 1.49 -8.44 8.87
C ILE A 83 1.15 -8.10 7.42
N MET A 84 -0.09 -7.71 7.13
CA MET A 84 -0.51 -7.32 5.79
C MET A 84 0.31 -6.15 5.25
N THR A 85 0.59 -5.11 6.04
CA THR A 85 1.40 -3.96 5.64
C THR A 85 2.79 -4.39 5.15
N VAL A 86 3.47 -5.29 5.88
CA VAL A 86 4.78 -5.81 5.47
C VAL A 86 4.69 -6.59 4.17
N CYS A 87 3.67 -7.44 4.03
CA CYS A 87 3.44 -8.22 2.81
C CYS A 87 3.10 -7.35 1.60
N ASP A 88 2.25 -6.34 1.79
CA ASP A 88 1.79 -5.43 0.74
C ASP A 88 2.96 -4.59 0.20
N ILE A 89 3.77 -4.00 1.10
CA ILE A 89 4.98 -3.27 0.71
C ILE A 89 5.95 -4.16 -0.04
N TYR A 90 6.19 -5.39 0.43
CA TYR A 90 7.09 -6.32 -0.25
C TYR A 90 6.58 -6.70 -1.65
N ASP A 91 5.30 -7.06 -1.76
CA ASP A 91 4.69 -7.42 -3.03
C ASP A 91 4.76 -6.25 -4.00
N ALA A 92 4.44 -5.04 -3.53
CA ALA A 92 4.49 -3.85 -4.35
C ALA A 92 5.91 -3.45 -4.82
N LEU A 93 6.95 -3.78 -4.04
CA LEU A 93 8.34 -3.58 -4.45
C LEU A 93 8.83 -4.64 -5.46
N THR A 94 8.29 -5.86 -5.41
CA THR A 94 8.81 -7.02 -6.16
C THR A 94 7.92 -7.50 -7.30
N ALA A 95 6.71 -6.96 -7.44
CA ALA A 95 5.79 -7.27 -8.51
C ALA A 95 6.37 -6.90 -9.89
N SER A 96 6.35 -7.86 -10.81
CA SER A 96 6.92 -7.75 -12.16
C SER A 96 5.92 -7.34 -13.24
N ASP A 97 4.63 -7.29 -12.90
CA ASP A 97 3.51 -7.01 -13.81
C ASP A 97 3.23 -5.51 -13.97
N ARG A 98 4.10 -4.64 -13.43
CA ARG A 98 3.94 -3.19 -13.48
C ARG A 98 4.55 -2.61 -14.76
N PRO A 99 3.76 -1.93 -15.61
CA PRO A 99 4.24 -1.40 -16.89
C PRO A 99 5.30 -0.29 -16.74
N TYR A 100 5.44 0.31 -15.55
CA TYR A 100 6.29 1.48 -15.31
C TYR A 100 7.49 1.21 -14.38
N LYS A 101 7.61 0.00 -13.79
CA LYS A 101 8.69 -0.29 -12.84
C LYS A 101 9.12 -1.76 -12.94
N ASN A 102 10.42 -1.98 -13.16
CA ASN A 102 10.98 -3.33 -13.06
C ASN A 102 10.92 -3.81 -11.60
N ALA A 103 10.56 -5.07 -11.40
CA ALA A 103 10.60 -5.71 -10.10
C ALA A 103 11.97 -5.50 -9.42
N LEU A 104 11.96 -5.03 -8.18
CA LEU A 104 13.20 -4.88 -7.42
C LEU A 104 13.71 -6.26 -6.98
N PRO A 105 15.03 -6.48 -7.02
CA PRO A 105 15.65 -7.63 -6.35
C PRO A 105 15.26 -7.70 -4.87
N ASN A 106 15.08 -8.92 -4.37
CA ASN A 106 14.72 -9.19 -2.97
C ASN A 106 15.63 -8.45 -1.97
N GLU A 107 16.93 -8.41 -2.25
CA GLU A 107 17.91 -7.73 -1.40
C GLU A 107 17.62 -6.23 -1.23
N ILE A 108 17.08 -5.58 -2.28
CA ILE A 108 16.69 -4.17 -2.23
C ILE A 108 15.37 -4.03 -1.48
N ALA A 109 14.38 -4.89 -1.74
CA ALA A 109 13.12 -4.88 -1.02
C ALA A 109 13.32 -5.08 0.51
N PHE A 110 14.21 -5.99 0.91
CA PHE A 110 14.54 -6.21 2.31
C PHE A 110 15.21 -5.00 2.95
N LYS A 111 16.12 -4.32 2.25
CA LYS A 111 16.73 -3.09 2.75
C LYS A 111 15.69 -2.01 3.01
N ILE A 112 14.70 -1.86 2.13
CA ILE A 112 13.61 -0.90 2.31
C ILE A 112 12.78 -1.25 3.54
N LEU A 113 12.32 -2.51 3.66
CA LEU A 113 11.55 -2.97 4.82
C LEU A 113 12.30 -2.78 6.15
N LEU A 114 13.59 -3.10 6.18
CA LEU A 114 14.44 -2.93 7.36
C LEU A 114 14.60 -1.44 7.72
N ASN A 115 14.81 -0.57 6.72
CA ASN A 115 14.89 0.88 6.94
C ASN A 115 13.57 1.47 7.47
N GLU A 116 12.42 1.02 6.96
CA GLU A 116 11.13 1.45 7.50
C GLU A 116 10.88 0.94 8.93
N ALA A 117 11.33 -0.27 9.24
CA ALA A 117 11.31 -0.78 10.61
C ALA A 117 12.23 0.03 11.54
N GLU A 118 13.45 0.38 11.10
CA GLU A 118 14.38 1.22 11.86
C GLU A 118 13.82 2.62 12.13
N LYS A 119 13.04 3.17 11.20
CA LYS A 119 12.30 4.44 11.37
C LYS A 119 11.09 4.32 12.30
N GLY A 120 10.73 3.11 12.74
CA GLY A 120 9.57 2.86 13.59
C GLY A 120 8.23 2.82 12.84
N GLN A 121 8.25 2.79 11.50
CA GLN A 121 7.04 2.74 10.68
C GLN A 121 6.46 1.33 10.60
N LEU A 122 7.31 0.30 10.58
CA LEU A 122 6.92 -1.09 10.54
C LEU A 122 7.30 -1.82 11.83
N ASN A 123 6.61 -2.94 12.08
CA ASN A 123 6.97 -3.84 13.16
C ASN A 123 8.27 -4.57 12.83
N GLY A 124 9.38 -4.20 13.49
CA GLY A 124 10.68 -4.81 13.26
C GLY A 124 10.72 -6.32 13.47
N ASP A 125 9.95 -6.85 14.42
CA ASP A 125 9.89 -8.31 14.66
C ASP A 125 9.19 -9.03 13.50
N LEU A 126 8.14 -8.43 12.92
CA LEU A 126 7.45 -9.00 11.76
C LEU A 126 8.31 -8.92 10.50
N VAL A 127 9.01 -7.81 10.27
CA VAL A 127 9.94 -7.67 9.15
C VAL A 127 11.04 -8.72 9.24
N LYS A 128 11.63 -8.89 10.43
CA LYS A 128 12.64 -9.92 10.66
C LYS A 128 12.08 -11.32 10.44
N LEU A 129 10.91 -11.62 11.00
CA LEU A 129 10.25 -12.92 10.82
C LEU A 129 9.99 -13.23 9.34
N PHE A 130 9.51 -12.24 8.57
CA PHE A 130 9.24 -12.37 7.14
C PHE A 130 10.49 -12.76 6.34
N ILE A 131 11.62 -12.10 6.62
CA ILE A 131 12.91 -12.33 5.96
C ILE A 131 13.53 -13.67 6.41
N ASP A 132 13.67 -13.88 7.73
CA ASP A 132 14.36 -15.03 8.31
C ASP A 132 13.64 -16.34 7.98
N SER A 133 12.31 -16.33 8.01
CA SER A 133 11.47 -17.49 7.66
C SER A 133 11.32 -17.68 6.15
N LYS A 134 11.87 -16.75 5.35
CA LYS A 134 11.79 -16.75 3.89
C LYS A 134 10.36 -16.87 3.36
N VAL A 135 9.43 -16.15 3.98
CA VAL A 135 7.99 -16.21 3.67
C VAL A 135 7.73 -15.91 2.19
N TYR A 136 8.49 -14.99 1.60
CA TYR A 136 8.44 -14.65 0.18
C TYR A 136 8.68 -15.82 -0.78
N LEU A 137 9.29 -16.93 -0.33
CA LEU A 137 9.43 -18.13 -1.16
C LEU A 137 8.11 -18.89 -1.30
N ALA A 138 7.12 -18.67 -0.43
CA ALA A 138 5.84 -19.37 -0.45
C ALA A 138 4.98 -19.05 -1.70
N ILE A 139 5.31 -17.96 -2.40
CA ILE A 139 4.68 -17.54 -3.65
C ILE A 139 5.53 -17.87 -4.89
N GLN A 140 6.80 -18.27 -4.71
CA GLN A 140 7.64 -18.68 -5.84
C GLN A 140 7.04 -19.92 -6.51
N ASN A 141 6.91 -19.86 -7.84
CA ASN A 141 6.29 -20.89 -8.70
C ASN A 141 4.76 -21.01 -8.57
N LYS A 142 4.08 -20.11 -7.87
CA LYS A 142 2.63 -20.00 -7.96
C LYS A 142 2.26 -19.08 -9.11
N GLN A 143 1.70 -19.64 -10.18
CA GLN A 143 1.01 -18.86 -11.20
C GLN A 143 -0.45 -18.70 -10.77
N TYR A 144 -0.82 -17.49 -10.34
CA TYR A 144 -2.23 -17.13 -10.18
C TYR A 144 -2.78 -16.84 -11.58
N LYS A 145 -3.75 -17.64 -12.04
CA LYS A 145 -4.40 -17.38 -13.32
C LYS A 145 -5.20 -16.09 -13.23
N ASN A 146 -4.85 -15.09 -14.04
CA ASN A 146 -5.76 -13.99 -14.35
C ASN A 146 -6.74 -14.48 -15.41
N ASP A 147 -7.73 -15.29 -15.03
CA ASP A 147 -8.78 -15.82 -15.93
C ASP A 147 -9.80 -14.73 -16.38
N CYS A 148 -9.44 -13.46 -16.28
CA CYS A 148 -10.30 -12.34 -16.64
C CYS A 148 -9.79 -11.68 -17.93
N ASN A 149 -10.34 -12.12 -19.07
CA ASN A 149 -10.09 -11.53 -20.39
C ASN A 149 -10.79 -10.16 -20.60
N GLU A 150 -11.59 -9.69 -19.64
CA GLU A 150 -12.38 -8.45 -19.76
C GLU A 150 -11.91 -7.31 -18.84
N CYS A 151 -11.03 -7.57 -17.87
CA CYS A 151 -10.43 -6.53 -17.01
C CYS A 151 -9.06 -6.09 -17.53
N GLY A 152 -8.95 -5.91 -18.85
CA GLY A 152 -7.82 -5.21 -19.45
C GLY A 152 -7.95 -3.73 -19.17
N ASN A 153 -7.23 -3.22 -18.15
CA ASN A 153 -6.59 -1.90 -18.11
C ASN A 153 -6.26 -1.40 -16.68
N PHE A 154 -6.67 -2.08 -15.61
CA PHE A 154 -6.25 -1.71 -14.26
C PHE A 154 -4.94 -2.42 -13.88
N HIS A 155 -3.84 -2.01 -14.53
CA HIS A 155 -2.49 -2.53 -14.29
C HIS A 155 -1.74 -1.83 -13.15
N HIS A 156 -2.44 -1.01 -12.36
CA HIS A 156 -1.85 -0.29 -11.23
C HIS A 156 -2.49 -0.79 -9.95
N HIS A 157 -1.69 -1.37 -9.07
CA HIS A 157 -2.15 -1.71 -7.73
C HIS A 157 -2.26 -0.36 -6.98
N VAL A 158 -3.42 -0.09 -6.39
CA VAL A 158 -3.78 1.26 -5.90
C VAL A 158 -2.77 1.77 -4.85
N CYS A 159 -2.10 0.84 -4.16
CA CYS A 159 -1.13 1.07 -3.09
C CYS A 159 0.29 1.45 -3.56
N ASP A 160 0.53 1.49 -4.88
CA ASP A 160 1.90 1.57 -5.45
C ASP A 160 2.60 2.90 -5.22
N PHE A 161 1.82 3.94 -4.99
CA PHE A 161 2.31 5.30 -4.78
C PHE A 161 3.10 5.45 -3.47
N ASP A 162 2.74 4.70 -2.42
CA ASP A 162 3.36 4.81 -1.09
C ASP A 162 4.86 4.42 -1.10
N LEU A 163 5.37 3.85 -2.20
CA LEU A 163 6.75 3.40 -2.37
C LEU A 163 7.65 4.38 -3.16
N LEU A 164 7.09 5.45 -3.72
CA LEU A 164 7.85 6.41 -4.53
C LEU A 164 8.68 7.37 -3.66
N ASP A 165 8.49 7.38 -2.34
CA ASP A 165 9.20 8.27 -1.44
C ASP A 165 10.66 7.89 -1.14
N HIS A 166 11.14 6.74 -1.65
CA HIS A 166 12.45 6.16 -1.30
C HIS A 166 13.64 6.49 -2.23
N ASP A 167 13.48 7.45 -3.15
CA ASP A 167 14.58 8.00 -3.99
C ASP A 167 15.35 9.14 -3.30
#